data_AF-A0A318TZ62-F1
#
_entry.id   AF-A0A318TZ62-F1
#
_cell.length_a   1.000
_cell.length_b   1.000
_cell.length_c   1.000
_cell.angle_alpha   90.00
_cell.angle_beta   90.00
_cell.angle_gamma   90.00
#
_symmetry.space_group_name_H-M   'P 1'
#
loop_
_entity.id
_entity.type
_entity.pdbx_description
1 polymer ?
#
loop_
_entity_poly.entity_id
_entity_poly.type
_entity_poly.pdbx_seq_one_letter_code
_entity_poly.pdbx_strand_id
1 'polypeptide(L)'
;MSGAEHAPQDDEPRIGPNAILQTIGVLDRHLGRAERDRIMRLAGVPVPPPDSGMLPESQCRAVHQALRVDQGEASEGLLWLSGLATGDYILANRIPGFAKAIIRALPGFLGARFLASAITKHAWTFVGSGRFRVERFRPLTFRIDDNPLRADAAERPSCFWHAAVFERLFGTLVWPEVAVEEISCASVSGGPCLFVLHPHGKKAAMPSSVQSG
;
A
#
# COMPACT_ATOMS: atom_id res chain seq x y z
N MET A 1 6.46 -46.96 -16.68
CA MET A 1 6.45 -46.36 -15.34
C MET A 1 7.52 -45.28 -15.30
N SER A 2 7.12 -44.02 -15.33
CA SER A 2 7.94 -42.90 -14.86
C SER A 2 6.94 -41.79 -14.57
N GLY A 3 6.56 -41.70 -13.30
CA GLY A 3 5.64 -40.69 -12.81
C GLY A 3 6.36 -39.36 -12.85
N ALA A 4 5.75 -38.38 -13.51
CA ALA A 4 6.10 -36.99 -13.29
C ALA A 4 5.81 -36.69 -11.81
N GLU A 5 6.85 -36.46 -11.02
CA GLU A 5 6.72 -35.83 -9.72
C GLU A 5 6.10 -34.45 -9.95
N HIS A 6 4.80 -34.35 -9.70
CA HIS A 6 4.14 -33.09 -9.48
C HIS A 6 4.67 -32.57 -8.15
N ALA A 7 5.74 -31.76 -8.21
CA ALA A 7 6.20 -31.00 -7.06
C ALA A 7 4.99 -30.25 -6.46
N PRO A 8 4.84 -30.22 -5.12
CA PRO A 8 3.75 -29.48 -4.52
C PRO A 8 3.88 -28.03 -4.97
N GLN A 9 2.91 -27.55 -5.73
CA GLN A 9 2.73 -26.14 -6.00
C GLN A 9 2.26 -25.54 -4.68
N ASP A 10 3.20 -25.27 -3.78
CA ASP A 10 2.95 -24.65 -2.47
C ASP A 10 2.06 -23.42 -2.71
N ASP A 11 0.95 -23.38 -1.97
CA ASP A 11 -0.15 -22.44 -2.12
C ASP A 11 0.37 -20.99 -2.00
N GLU A 12 0.72 -20.40 -3.15
CA GLU A 12 1.38 -19.10 -3.21
C GLU A 12 0.52 -18.05 -2.51
N PRO A 13 1.07 -17.28 -1.54
CA PRO A 13 0.29 -16.27 -0.85
C PRO A 13 -0.37 -15.27 -1.81
N ARG A 14 -1.56 -14.81 -1.42
CA ARG A 14 -2.40 -13.94 -2.25
C ARG A 14 -2.60 -12.58 -1.58
N ILE A 15 -2.58 -11.53 -2.40
CA ILE A 15 -2.82 -10.15 -1.98
C ILE A 15 -3.90 -9.49 -2.84
N GLY A 16 -4.60 -8.49 -2.28
CA GLY A 16 -5.68 -7.81 -2.99
C GLY A 16 -5.18 -7.13 -4.27
N PRO A 17 -5.99 -7.11 -5.34
CA PRO A 17 -5.55 -6.64 -6.64
C PRO A 17 -5.16 -5.15 -6.65
N ASN A 18 -5.71 -4.35 -5.73
CA ASN A 18 -5.36 -2.93 -5.58
C ASN A 18 -3.94 -2.70 -5.05
N ALA A 19 -3.21 -3.75 -4.66
CA ALA A 19 -1.76 -3.67 -4.48
C ALA A 19 -1.06 -3.19 -5.77
N ILE A 20 -1.62 -3.47 -6.96
CA ILE A 20 -1.06 -3.02 -8.25
C ILE A 20 -2.06 -2.40 -9.23
N LEU A 21 -3.37 -2.64 -9.14
CA LEU A 21 -4.34 -2.06 -10.10
C LEU A 21 -4.35 -0.53 -10.09
N GLN A 22 -4.30 0.08 -8.90
CA GLN A 22 -4.26 1.54 -8.80
C GLN A 22 -2.88 2.09 -9.20
N THR A 23 -1.81 1.32 -8.94
CA THR A 23 -0.47 1.62 -9.44
C THR A 23 -0.46 1.67 -10.96
N ILE A 24 -1.05 0.69 -11.65
CA ILE A 24 -1.17 0.69 -13.11
C ILE A 24 -1.88 1.95 -13.61
N GLY A 25 -2.99 2.33 -12.98
CA GLY A 25 -3.71 3.57 -13.33
C GLY A 25 -2.88 4.84 -13.11
N VAL A 26 -2.01 4.86 -12.09
CA VAL A 26 -1.07 5.97 -11.86
C VAL A 26 0.02 5.99 -12.93
N LEU A 27 0.61 4.84 -13.27
CA LEU A 27 1.62 4.75 -14.34
C LEU A 27 1.05 5.19 -15.69
N ASP A 28 -0.17 4.75 -16.02
CA ASP A 28 -0.86 5.16 -17.26
C ASP A 28 -1.04 6.68 -17.34
N ARG A 29 -1.36 7.35 -16.22
CA ARG A 29 -1.57 8.81 -16.18
C ARG A 29 -0.28 9.61 -16.18
N HIS A 30 0.73 9.20 -15.43
CA HIS A 30 1.92 10.02 -15.19
C HIS A 30 3.10 9.68 -16.11
N LEU A 31 3.20 8.44 -16.57
CA LEU A 31 4.28 7.98 -17.45
C LEU A 31 3.79 7.58 -18.84
N GLY A 32 2.49 7.26 -18.97
CA GLY A 32 1.89 6.76 -20.20
C GLY A 32 1.97 5.23 -20.32
N ARG A 33 1.10 4.67 -21.18
CA ARG A 33 0.92 3.22 -21.34
C ARG A 33 2.19 2.47 -21.76
N ALA A 34 3.01 3.08 -22.63
CA ALA A 34 4.24 2.44 -23.11
C ALA A 34 5.23 2.17 -21.95
N GLU A 35 5.34 3.13 -21.03
CA GLU A 35 6.22 3.00 -19.87
C GLU A 35 5.63 2.05 -18.81
N ARG A 36 4.30 2.12 -18.59
CA ARG A 36 3.59 1.12 -17.79
C ARG A 36 3.87 -0.30 -18.30
N ASP A 37 3.73 -0.54 -19.60
CA ASP A 37 3.98 -1.86 -20.20
C ASP A 37 5.44 -2.29 -20.07
N ARG A 38 6.39 -1.34 -20.10
CA ARG A 38 7.81 -1.62 -19.86
C ARG A 38 8.07 -2.08 -18.42
N ILE A 39 7.51 -1.38 -17.42
CA ILE A 39 7.63 -1.74 -16.00
C ILE A 39 7.00 -3.12 -15.74
N MET A 40 5.82 -3.39 -16.30
CA MET A 40 5.15 -4.69 -16.15
C MET A 40 5.94 -5.83 -16.78
N ARG A 41 6.57 -5.60 -17.94
CA ARG A 41 7.51 -6.57 -18.55
C ARG A 41 8.76 -6.79 -17.70
N LEU A 42 9.34 -5.73 -17.13
CA LEU A 42 10.48 -5.84 -16.21
C LEU A 42 10.12 -6.67 -14.97
N ALA A 43 8.88 -6.52 -14.47
CA ALA A 43 8.36 -7.33 -13.38
C ALA A 43 8.08 -8.79 -13.76
N GLY A 44 8.02 -9.12 -15.07
CA GLY A 44 7.57 -10.42 -15.55
C GLY A 44 6.07 -10.67 -15.31
N VAL A 45 5.28 -9.61 -15.17
CA VAL A 45 3.84 -9.70 -14.81
C VAL A 45 3.00 -9.15 -15.97
N PRO A 46 2.02 -9.89 -16.51
CA PRO A 46 1.09 -9.34 -17.48
C PRO A 46 0.21 -8.27 -16.82
N VAL A 47 -0.29 -7.30 -17.60
CA VAL A 47 -1.25 -6.32 -17.06
C VAL A 47 -2.53 -7.05 -16.64
N PRO A 48 -2.86 -7.08 -15.33
CA PRO A 48 -4.08 -7.72 -14.86
C PRO A 48 -5.31 -6.97 -15.35
N PRO A 49 -6.42 -7.67 -15.68
CA PRO A 49 -7.67 -7.01 -16.02
C PRO A 49 -8.26 -6.27 -14.80
N PRO A 50 -9.09 -5.23 -14.99
CA PRO A 50 -9.62 -4.40 -13.90
C PRO A 50 -10.48 -5.14 -12.86
N ASP A 51 -11.09 -6.26 -13.25
CA ASP A 51 -11.95 -7.12 -12.44
C ASP A 51 -11.21 -8.31 -11.81
N SER A 52 -9.87 -8.28 -11.84
CA SER A 52 -9.04 -9.32 -11.25
C SER A 52 -9.41 -9.58 -9.80
N GLY A 53 -9.49 -10.86 -9.43
CA GLY A 53 -9.60 -11.29 -8.04
C GLY A 53 -8.31 -11.05 -7.26
N MET A 54 -8.12 -11.81 -6.19
CA MET A 54 -6.85 -11.84 -5.46
C MET A 54 -5.70 -12.17 -6.42
N LEU A 55 -4.56 -11.50 -6.32
CA LEU A 55 -3.40 -11.74 -7.17
C LEU A 55 -2.30 -12.48 -6.40
N PRO A 56 -1.44 -13.24 -7.10
CA PRO A 56 -0.21 -13.76 -6.52
C PRO A 56 0.62 -12.65 -5.87
N GLU A 57 1.02 -12.84 -4.62
CA GLU A 57 1.77 -11.85 -3.86
C GLU A 57 3.12 -11.54 -4.50
N SER A 58 3.79 -12.56 -5.03
CA SER A 58 5.09 -12.40 -5.70
C SER A 58 4.99 -11.47 -6.90
N GLN A 59 3.89 -11.52 -7.66
CA GLN A 59 3.66 -10.64 -8.81
C GLN A 59 3.47 -9.19 -8.36
N CYS A 60 2.68 -8.96 -7.31
CA CYS A 60 2.50 -7.62 -6.76
C CYS A 60 3.83 -7.04 -6.25
N ARG A 61 4.61 -7.84 -5.52
CA ARG A 61 5.96 -7.49 -5.09
C ARG A 61 6.86 -7.17 -6.28
N ALA A 62 6.87 -8.00 -7.32
CA ALA A 62 7.71 -7.82 -8.50
C ALA A 62 7.41 -6.49 -9.22
N VAL A 63 6.14 -6.10 -9.34
CA VAL A 63 5.76 -4.79 -9.92
C VAL A 63 6.28 -3.62 -9.09
N HIS A 64 6.18 -3.71 -7.75
CA HIS A 64 6.73 -2.67 -6.87
C HIS A 64 8.26 -2.59 -6.97
N GLN A 65 8.97 -3.72 -7.04
CA GLN A 65 10.44 -3.71 -7.24
C GLN A 65 10.82 -3.17 -8.61
N ALA A 66 10.15 -3.64 -9.68
CA ALA A 66 10.39 -3.17 -11.03
C ALA A 66 10.22 -1.65 -11.13
N LEU A 67 9.16 -1.10 -10.53
CA LEU A 67 8.95 0.34 -10.47
C LEU A 67 10.11 1.09 -9.79
N ARG A 68 10.65 0.57 -8.68
CA ARG A 68 11.79 1.19 -7.98
C ARG A 68 13.08 1.13 -8.79
N VAL A 69 13.38 -0.04 -9.37
CA VAL A 69 14.55 -0.24 -10.23
C VAL A 69 14.49 0.68 -11.43
N ASP A 70 13.31 0.81 -12.02
CA ASP A 70 13.11 1.49 -13.29
C ASP A 70 13.08 3.02 -13.18
N GLN A 71 12.41 3.53 -12.15
CA GLN A 71 12.17 4.97 -11.98
C GLN A 71 13.10 5.61 -10.94
N GLY A 72 13.92 4.82 -10.23
CA GLY A 72 14.82 5.33 -9.19
C GLY A 72 14.08 6.15 -8.14
N GLU A 73 14.58 7.36 -7.85
CA GLU A 73 13.96 8.29 -6.88
C GLU A 73 12.52 8.69 -7.25
N ALA A 74 12.15 8.74 -8.55
CA ALA A 74 10.79 9.09 -8.95
C ALA A 74 9.75 8.02 -8.54
N SER A 75 10.20 6.79 -8.25
CA SER A 75 9.33 5.72 -7.74
C SER A 75 8.68 6.08 -6.41
N GLU A 76 9.30 6.91 -5.57
CA GLU A 76 8.74 7.32 -4.28
C GLU A 76 7.41 8.06 -4.48
N GLY A 77 7.39 9.05 -5.38
CA GLY A 77 6.20 9.83 -5.70
C GLY A 77 5.12 8.99 -6.39
N LEU A 78 5.51 8.10 -7.31
CA LEU A 78 4.58 7.20 -7.99
C LEU A 78 3.93 6.20 -7.03
N LEU A 79 4.70 5.61 -6.11
CA LEU A 79 4.18 4.71 -5.08
C LEU A 79 3.28 5.44 -4.08
N TRP A 80 3.62 6.68 -3.72
CA TRP A 80 2.77 7.53 -2.90
C TRP A 80 1.42 7.80 -3.58
N LEU A 81 1.43 8.27 -4.83
CA LEU A 81 0.20 8.50 -5.61
C LEU A 81 -0.61 7.22 -5.79
N SER A 82 0.06 6.08 -5.98
CA SER A 82 -0.59 4.77 -6.07
C SER A 82 -1.29 4.40 -4.77
N GLY A 83 -0.68 4.68 -3.63
CA GLY A 83 -1.29 4.47 -2.33
C GLY A 83 -2.49 5.40 -2.07
N LEU A 84 -2.41 6.68 -2.48
CA LEU A 84 -3.56 7.60 -2.42
C LEU A 84 -4.73 7.09 -3.27
N ALA A 85 -4.45 6.67 -4.52
CA ALA A 85 -5.45 6.11 -5.42
C ALA A 85 -6.08 4.81 -4.86
N THR A 86 -5.29 3.97 -4.20
CA THR A 86 -5.81 2.82 -3.43
C THR A 86 -6.69 3.25 -2.28
N GLY A 87 -6.29 4.27 -1.51
CA GLY A 87 -7.13 4.84 -0.46
C GLY A 87 -8.48 5.33 -0.99
N ASP A 88 -8.48 6.03 -2.13
CA ASP A 88 -9.69 6.49 -2.81
C ASP A 88 -10.58 5.34 -3.27
N TYR A 89 -9.99 4.29 -3.85
CA TYR A 89 -10.72 3.09 -4.21
C TYR A 89 -11.37 2.43 -2.99
N ILE A 90 -10.65 2.28 -1.87
CA ILE A 90 -11.17 1.67 -0.64
C ILE A 90 -12.31 2.51 -0.07
N LEU A 91 -12.13 3.83 -0.02
CA LEU A 91 -13.18 4.76 0.38
C LEU A 91 -14.41 4.54 -0.50
N ALA A 92 -14.29 4.61 -1.82
CA ALA A 92 -15.43 4.51 -2.72
C ALA A 92 -16.13 3.14 -2.68
N ASN A 93 -15.37 2.04 -2.59
CA ASN A 93 -15.89 0.70 -2.91
C ASN A 93 -15.92 -0.28 -1.73
N ARG A 94 -15.18 -0.02 -0.65
CA ARG A 94 -14.99 -1.00 0.45
C ARG A 94 -15.48 -0.52 1.81
N ILE A 95 -15.64 0.79 2.00
CA ILE A 95 -16.21 1.35 3.23
C ILE A 95 -17.64 1.83 2.95
N PRO A 96 -18.68 1.20 3.55
CA PRO A 96 -20.07 1.61 3.35
C PRO A 96 -20.32 3.06 3.76
N GLY A 97 -21.26 3.73 3.08
CA GLY A 97 -21.57 5.15 3.31
C GLY A 97 -21.94 5.46 4.77
N PHE A 98 -22.78 4.62 5.39
CA PHE A 98 -23.16 4.78 6.80
C PHE A 98 -21.96 4.64 7.75
N ALA A 99 -21.01 3.75 7.45
CA ALA A 99 -19.81 3.57 8.27
C ALA A 99 -18.91 4.82 8.22
N LYS A 100 -18.76 5.42 7.02
CA LYS A 100 -18.04 6.70 6.88
C LYS A 100 -18.71 7.81 7.70
N ALA A 101 -20.05 7.90 7.65
CA ALA A 101 -20.80 8.90 8.40
C ALA A 101 -20.60 8.76 9.91
N ILE A 102 -20.67 7.54 10.43
CA ILE A 102 -20.40 7.24 11.84
C ILE A 102 -18.98 7.65 12.22
N ILE A 103 -17.96 7.24 11.44
CA ILE A 103 -16.56 7.56 11.76
C ILE A 103 -16.33 9.07 11.83
N ARG A 104 -16.92 9.84 10.90
CA ARG A 104 -16.78 11.30 10.86
C ARG A 104 -17.51 12.03 11.99
N ALA A 105 -18.59 11.44 12.52
CA ALA A 105 -19.34 12.02 13.63
C ALA A 105 -18.66 11.77 15.00
N LEU A 106 -17.77 10.79 15.08
CA LEU A 106 -17.07 10.46 16.32
C LEU A 106 -15.93 11.47 16.60
N PRO A 107 -15.61 11.71 17.89
CA PRO A 107 -14.35 12.36 18.26
C PRO A 107 -13.16 11.65 17.62
N GLY A 108 -12.17 12.41 17.14
CA GLY A 108 -11.09 11.87 16.30
C GLY A 108 -10.38 10.62 16.88
N PHE A 109 -10.19 10.53 18.19
CA PHE A 109 -9.59 9.34 18.81
C PHE A 109 -10.49 8.09 18.74
N LEU A 110 -11.81 8.24 18.85
CA LEU A 110 -12.77 7.13 18.70
C LEU A 110 -12.92 6.73 17.24
N GLY A 111 -13.04 7.71 16.34
CA GLY A 111 -13.05 7.48 14.90
C GLY A 111 -11.80 6.74 14.42
N ALA A 112 -10.63 7.16 14.92
CA ALA A 112 -9.35 6.50 14.65
C ALA A 112 -9.32 5.05 15.13
N ARG A 113 -9.79 4.78 16.36
CA ARG A 113 -9.84 3.42 16.90
C ARG A 113 -10.78 2.52 16.10
N PHE A 114 -11.94 3.03 15.72
CA PHE A 114 -12.91 2.30 14.93
C PHE A 114 -12.36 1.96 13.54
N LEU A 115 -11.81 2.96 12.83
CA LEU A 115 -11.21 2.78 11.52
C LEU A 115 -10.01 1.83 11.57
N ALA A 116 -9.12 1.98 12.56
CA ALA A 116 -7.99 1.07 12.76
C ALA A 116 -8.46 -0.38 12.99
N SER A 117 -9.50 -0.60 13.78
CA SER A 117 -10.08 -1.93 14.00
C SER A 117 -10.62 -2.54 12.70
N ALA A 118 -11.30 -1.75 11.87
CA ALA A 118 -11.79 -2.21 10.56
C ALA A 118 -10.63 -2.56 9.62
N ILE A 119 -9.59 -1.73 9.55
CA ILE A 119 -8.38 -1.99 8.76
C ILE A 119 -7.73 -3.31 9.21
N THR A 120 -7.55 -3.55 10.51
CA THR A 120 -6.97 -4.81 11.01
C THR A 120 -7.73 -6.05 10.51
N LYS A 121 -9.07 -6.00 10.42
CA LYS A 121 -9.90 -7.13 9.95
C LYS A 121 -9.75 -7.40 8.45
N HIS A 122 -9.40 -6.39 7.66
CA HIS A 122 -9.28 -6.50 6.20
C HIS A 122 -7.82 -6.49 5.71
N ALA A 123 -6.88 -6.60 6.64
CA ALA A 123 -5.48 -6.33 6.36
C ALA A 123 -4.83 -7.26 5.35
N TRP A 124 -5.24 -8.51 5.29
CA TRP A 124 -4.79 -9.48 4.28
C TRP A 124 -4.90 -8.94 2.83
N THR A 125 -5.84 -8.03 2.55
CA THR A 125 -5.98 -7.43 1.20
C THR A 125 -4.85 -6.47 0.81
N PHE A 126 -4.07 -5.99 1.78
CA PHE A 126 -2.95 -5.06 1.55
C PHE A 126 -1.61 -5.52 2.11
N VAL A 127 -1.59 -6.45 3.05
CA VAL A 127 -0.33 -7.03 3.56
C VAL A 127 -0.13 -8.49 3.17
N GLY A 128 -1.06 -9.11 2.44
CA GLY A 128 -0.94 -10.49 1.96
C GLY A 128 -0.58 -11.48 3.09
N SER A 129 0.54 -12.18 2.94
CA SER A 129 1.13 -13.09 3.93
C SER A 129 1.69 -12.40 5.19
N GLY A 130 1.94 -11.08 5.10
CA GLY A 130 2.39 -10.26 6.20
C GLY A 130 1.33 -10.09 7.31
N ARG A 131 1.75 -9.58 8.46
CA ARG A 131 0.87 -9.40 9.63
C ARG A 131 0.74 -7.94 10.00
N PHE A 132 -0.48 -7.42 9.87
CA PHE A 132 -0.82 -6.07 10.31
C PHE A 132 -1.34 -6.06 11.75
N ARG A 133 -0.89 -5.10 12.55
CA ARG A 133 -1.38 -4.85 13.91
C ARG A 133 -1.40 -3.36 14.24
N VAL A 134 -2.24 -2.98 15.20
CA VAL A 134 -2.13 -1.69 15.87
C VAL A 134 -1.15 -1.86 17.03
N GLU A 135 0.05 -1.29 16.89
CA GLU A 135 1.11 -1.37 17.91
C GLU A 135 0.71 -0.60 19.17
N ARG A 136 0.18 0.61 18.98
CA ARG A 136 -0.25 1.50 20.06
C ARG A 136 -1.26 2.53 19.53
N PHE A 137 -2.08 3.08 20.42
CA PHE A 137 -3.09 4.10 20.08
C PHE A 137 -2.67 5.53 20.43
N ARG A 138 -1.57 5.73 21.16
CA ARG A 138 -1.08 7.04 21.58
C ARG A 138 0.46 7.11 21.50
N PRO A 139 1.03 7.77 20.47
CA PRO A 139 0.35 8.11 19.21
C PRO A 139 -0.13 6.84 18.48
N LEU A 140 -1.12 6.96 17.60
CA LEU A 140 -1.60 5.81 16.82
C LEU A 140 -0.47 5.31 15.93
N THR A 141 -0.11 4.04 16.08
CA THR A 141 1.00 3.42 15.36
C THR A 141 0.57 2.08 14.78
N PHE A 142 0.78 1.91 13.49
CA PHE A 142 0.57 0.65 12.79
C PHE A 142 1.88 -0.10 12.64
N ARG A 143 1.79 -1.42 12.68
CA ARG A 143 2.89 -2.35 12.51
C ARG A 143 2.55 -3.33 11.39
N ILE A 144 3.50 -3.54 10.49
CA ILE A 144 3.45 -4.60 9.49
C ILE A 144 4.71 -5.46 9.67
N ASP A 145 4.53 -6.69 10.13
CA ASP A 145 5.56 -7.72 10.10
C ASP A 145 5.55 -8.41 8.73
N ASP A 146 6.73 -8.79 8.24
CA ASP A 146 6.91 -9.53 6.98
C ASP A 146 6.20 -8.85 5.78
N ASN A 147 6.31 -7.53 5.68
CA ASN A 147 5.66 -6.74 4.63
C ASN A 147 6.09 -7.21 3.22
N PRO A 148 5.20 -7.77 2.40
CA PRO A 148 5.60 -8.36 1.12
C PRO A 148 5.94 -7.31 0.06
N LEU A 149 5.40 -6.09 0.17
CA LEU A 149 5.60 -5.00 -0.79
C LEU A 149 6.77 -4.06 -0.44
N ARG A 150 7.48 -4.34 0.65
CA ARG A 150 8.69 -3.57 1.03
C ARG A 150 9.76 -3.67 -0.06
N ALA A 151 10.62 -2.67 -0.21
CA ALA A 151 11.79 -2.75 -1.07
C ALA A 151 12.72 -3.91 -0.64
N ASP A 152 13.53 -4.44 -1.55
CA ASP A 152 14.52 -5.47 -1.17
C ASP A 152 15.58 -4.92 -0.22
N ALA A 153 16.05 -3.70 -0.49
CA ALA A 153 16.90 -2.91 0.39
C ALA A 153 16.57 -1.42 0.21
N ALA A 154 16.82 -0.61 1.24
CA ALA A 154 16.70 0.84 1.18
C ALA A 154 17.61 1.50 2.23
N GLU A 155 18.10 2.71 1.95
CA GLU A 155 18.87 3.50 2.91
C GLU A 155 17.97 4.24 3.92
N ARG A 156 16.71 4.43 3.55
CA ARG A 156 15.68 5.14 4.33
C ARG A 156 14.32 4.42 4.22
N PRO A 157 13.38 4.69 5.13
CA PRO A 157 12.02 4.16 5.02
C PRO A 157 11.42 4.38 3.62
N SER A 158 10.84 3.31 3.06
CA SER A 158 10.50 3.24 1.62
C SER A 158 9.12 2.64 1.33
N CYS A 159 8.30 2.38 2.36
CA CYS A 159 6.94 1.84 2.22
C CYS A 159 5.90 2.94 1.91
N PHE A 160 6.23 3.84 0.98
CA PHE A 160 5.42 5.02 0.60
C PHE A 160 3.97 4.67 0.25
N TRP A 161 3.76 3.54 -0.44
CA TRP A 161 2.41 3.07 -0.78
C TRP A 161 1.53 2.85 0.45
N HIS A 162 2.06 2.19 1.49
CA HIS A 162 1.31 1.94 2.73
C HIS A 162 1.05 3.23 3.50
N ALA A 163 2.07 4.07 3.66
CA ALA A 163 1.94 5.35 4.32
C ALA A 163 0.86 6.22 3.66
N ALA A 164 0.85 6.30 2.33
CA ALA A 164 -0.15 7.03 1.55
C ALA A 164 -1.57 6.44 1.69
N VAL A 165 -1.73 5.11 1.67
CA VAL A 165 -3.03 4.48 1.92
C VAL A 165 -3.57 4.89 3.29
N PHE A 166 -2.75 4.77 4.33
CA PHE A 166 -3.17 5.14 5.69
C PHE A 166 -3.47 6.64 5.79
N GLU A 167 -2.62 7.49 5.23
CA GLU A 167 -2.83 8.94 5.24
C GLU A 167 -4.14 9.31 4.54
N ARG A 168 -4.43 8.69 3.39
CA ARG A 168 -5.66 8.97 2.65
C ARG A 168 -6.91 8.58 3.43
N LEU A 169 -6.92 7.39 4.05
CA LEU A 169 -8.07 6.90 4.80
C LEU A 169 -8.34 7.75 6.05
N PHE A 170 -7.30 8.00 6.85
CA PHE A 170 -7.43 8.78 8.08
C PHE A 170 -7.65 10.27 7.80
N GLY A 171 -7.03 10.80 6.74
CA GLY A 171 -7.24 12.17 6.26
C GLY A 171 -8.68 12.44 5.86
N THR A 172 -9.33 11.45 5.25
CA THR A 172 -10.69 11.60 4.73
C THR A 172 -11.78 11.35 5.78
N LEU A 173 -11.50 10.54 6.80
CA LEU A 173 -12.51 10.08 7.75
C LEU A 173 -12.31 10.58 9.18
N VAL A 174 -11.10 10.97 9.59
CA VAL A 174 -10.77 11.18 11.00
C VAL A 174 -10.08 12.54 11.24
N TRP A 175 -8.94 12.78 10.59
CA TRP A 175 -8.07 13.93 10.85
C TRP A 175 -7.61 14.55 9.53
N PRO A 176 -8.20 15.66 9.06
CA PRO A 176 -7.89 16.26 7.76
C PRO A 176 -6.40 16.59 7.52
N GLU A 177 -5.69 16.90 8.61
CA GLU A 177 -4.28 17.27 8.67
C GLU A 177 -3.38 16.11 9.13
N VAL A 178 -3.85 14.86 9.05
CA VAL A 178 -3.00 13.73 9.39
C VAL A 178 -1.81 13.64 8.43
N ALA A 179 -0.64 13.37 8.99
CA ALA A 179 0.51 12.89 8.25
C ALA A 179 0.90 11.49 8.77
N VAL A 180 1.38 10.63 7.86
CA VAL A 180 1.85 9.29 8.23
C VAL A 180 3.35 9.17 7.99
N GLU A 181 4.08 8.86 9.07
CA GLU A 181 5.53 8.70 9.05
C GLU A 181 5.90 7.24 9.27
N GLU A 182 6.67 6.65 8.36
CA GLU A 182 7.30 5.35 8.58
C GLU A 182 8.57 5.55 9.43
N ILE A 183 8.51 5.21 10.72
CA ILE A 183 9.61 5.41 11.68
C ILE A 183 10.57 4.21 11.78
N SER A 184 10.20 3.08 11.16
CA SER A 184 11.00 1.87 11.09
C SER A 184 10.61 1.11 9.83
N CYS A 185 11.58 0.58 9.10
CA CYS A 185 11.37 -0.08 7.82
C CYS A 185 12.19 -1.36 7.73
N ALA A 186 11.53 -2.46 7.41
CA ALA A 186 12.15 -3.76 7.21
C ALA A 186 13.25 -3.75 6.12
N SER A 187 13.13 -2.88 5.12
CA SER A 187 14.12 -2.75 4.03
C SER A 187 15.41 -2.04 4.45
N VAL A 188 15.41 -1.34 5.58
CA VAL A 188 16.57 -0.58 6.08
C VAL A 188 17.39 -1.43 7.06
N SER A 189 16.72 -2.03 8.05
CA SER A 189 17.39 -2.70 9.17
C SER A 189 16.84 -4.08 9.49
N GLY A 190 15.94 -4.63 8.66
CA GLY A 190 15.11 -5.77 9.04
C GLY A 190 14.06 -5.41 10.10
N GLY A 191 13.32 -6.41 10.57
CA GLY A 191 12.24 -6.22 11.54
C GLY A 191 10.94 -5.69 10.91
N PRO A 192 10.04 -5.08 11.70
CA PRO A 192 8.74 -4.60 11.22
C PRO A 192 8.83 -3.25 10.50
N CYS A 193 7.86 -2.98 9.64
CA CYS A 193 7.54 -1.61 9.22
C CYS A 193 6.60 -0.97 10.26
N LEU A 194 6.97 0.19 10.81
CA LEU A 194 6.17 0.93 11.79
C LEU A 194 5.77 2.29 11.24
N PHE A 195 4.47 2.60 11.29
CA PHE A 195 3.88 3.84 10.78
C PHE A 195 3.20 4.60 11.90
N VAL A 196 3.67 5.80 12.21
CA VAL A 196 3.03 6.71 13.17
C VAL A 196 2.08 7.64 12.43
N LEU A 197 0.84 7.73 12.90
CA LEU A 197 -0.16 8.67 12.40
C LEU A 197 -0.19 9.89 13.30
N HIS A 198 0.17 11.05 12.73
CA HIS A 198 0.25 12.34 13.41
C HIS A 198 -0.98 13.19 13.07
N PRO A 199 -1.95 13.40 13.98
CA PRO A 199 -3.21 14.09 13.65
C PRO A 199 -3.08 15.53 13.14
N HIS A 200 -1.99 16.22 13.53
CA HIS A 200 -1.64 17.59 13.13
C HIS A 200 -0.24 17.62 12.50
N GLY A 201 0.03 16.65 11.62
CA GLY A 201 1.32 16.52 10.97
C GLY A 201 1.44 17.44 9.77
N LYS A 202 2.65 17.91 9.47
CA LYS A 202 2.92 18.48 8.14
C LYS A 202 2.93 17.32 7.16
N LYS A 203 2.01 17.32 6.18
CA LYS A 203 2.04 16.33 5.08
C LYS A 203 3.41 16.37 4.42
N ALA A 204 3.98 15.20 4.16
CA ALA A 204 5.23 15.14 3.44
C ALA A 204 5.06 15.88 2.10
N ALA A 205 5.97 16.83 1.82
CA ALA A 205 6.01 17.44 0.51
C ALA A 205 6.22 16.31 -0.51
N MET A 206 5.33 16.18 -1.49
CA MET A 206 5.52 15.20 -2.56
C MET A 206 6.90 15.46 -3.20
N PRO A 207 7.70 14.40 -3.44
CA PRO A 207 8.98 14.58 -4.11
C PRO A 207 8.75 15.26 -5.47
N SER A 208 9.57 16.28 -5.73
CA SER A 208 9.46 17.27 -6.81
C SER A 208 9.42 16.71 -8.25
N SER A 209 9.61 15.40 -8.42
CA SER A 209 9.75 14.73 -9.72
C SER A 209 8.44 14.22 -10.33
N VAL A 210 7.34 14.19 -9.58
CA VAL A 210 6.03 13.76 -10.12
C VAL A 210 5.04 14.90 -10.02
N GLN A 211 4.92 15.68 -11.11
CA GLN A 211 3.92 16.73 -11.20
C GLN A 211 2.52 16.12 -11.26
N SER A 212 1.62 16.67 -10.45
CA SER A 212 0.19 16.40 -10.49
C SER A 212 -0.37 16.86 -11.84
N GLY A 213 -0.44 15.93 -12.80
CA GLY A 213 -1.26 16.07 -14.00
C GLY A 213 -2.74 15.87 -13.68
#